data_AF-M7CMP1-F1
#
_entry.id   AF-M7CMP1-F1
#
_cell.length_a   1.000
_cell.length_b   1.000
_cell.length_c   1.000
_cell.angle_alpha   90.00
_cell.angle_beta   90.00
_cell.angle_gamma   90.00
#
_symmetry.space_group_name_H-M   'P 1'
#
loop_
_entity.id
_entity.type
_entity.pdbx_description
1 polymer ?
#
loop_
_entity_poly.entity_id
_entity_poly.type
_entity_poly.pdbx_seq_one_letter_code
_entity_poly.pdbx_strand_id
1 'polypeptide(L)' 'RSSQGFMHMKLAKTKEKYILGQNSPPFDSVPEVIHYYTTKKLPIKGAEHLSLLYPVAVRTL' A
#
# COMPACT_ATOMS: atom_id res chain seq x y z
N ARG A 1 0.80 -2.25 14.01
CA ARG A 1 1.41 -1.20 14.85
C ARG A 1 2.44 -0.50 13.95
N SER A 2 2.26 0.78 13.65
CA SER A 2 3.36 1.57 13.07
C SER A 2 4.44 1.69 14.14
N SER A 3 5.69 1.41 13.81
CA SER A 3 6.82 1.54 14.71
C SER A 3 7.79 2.52 14.10
N GLN A 4 8.23 3.51 14.88
CA GLN A 4 9.36 4.38 14.54
C GLN A 4 9.26 5.09 13.17
N GLY A 5 8.11 5.69 12.87
CA GLY A 5 7.92 6.43 11.61
C GLY A 5 7.65 5.55 10.38
N PHE A 6 7.66 4.22 10.52
CA PHE A 6 7.29 3.30 9.45
C PHE A 6 5.84 2.86 9.55
N MET A 7 5.19 2.83 8.38
CA MET A 7 3.85 2.31 8.21
C MET A 7 3.88 0.93 7.59
N HIS A 8 3.45 -0.07 8.34
CA HIS A 8 3.27 -1.43 7.82
C HIS A 8 1.82 -1.62 7.38
N MET A 9 1.62 -1.83 6.08
CA MET A 9 0.30 -2.14 5.50
C MET A 9 0.24 -3.60 5.10
N LYS A 10 -0.89 -4.27 5.37
CA LYS A 10 -1.12 -5.64 4.90
C LYS A 10 -1.68 -5.60 3.48
N LEU A 11 -0.95 -6.18 2.53
CA LEU A 11 -1.48 -6.49 1.20
C LEU A 11 -2.02 -7.92 1.22
N ALA A 12 -3.33 -8.07 1.03
CA ALA A 12 -4.01 -9.36 1.01
C ALA A 12 -4.39 -9.74 -0.42
N LYS A 13 -4.14 -10.99 -0.80
CA LYS A 13 -4.64 -11.58 -2.04
C LYS A 13 -5.94 -12.33 -1.74
N THR A 14 -7.03 -11.97 -2.41
CA THR A 14 -8.27 -12.75 -2.44
C THR A 14 -8.20 -13.79 -3.56
N LYS A 15 -9.31 -14.41 -3.99
CA LYS A 15 -9.26 -15.40 -5.09
C LYS A 15 -8.59 -14.85 -6.35
N GLU A 16 -8.86 -13.59 -6.69
CA GLU A 16 -8.41 -12.99 -7.96
C GLU A 16 -7.85 -11.57 -7.82
N LYS A 17 -8.06 -10.90 -6.68
CA LYS A 17 -7.75 -9.48 -6.51
C LYS A 17 -6.79 -9.22 -5.36
N TYR A 18 -6.14 -8.07 -5.38
CA TYR A 18 -5.28 -7.55 -4.32
C TYR A 18 -5.96 -6.41 -3.57
N ILE A 19 -5.89 -6.42 -2.24
CA ILE A 19 -6.49 -5.41 -1.35
C ILE A 19 -5.43 -4.94 -0.36
N LEU A 20 -5.24 -3.62 -0.26
CA LEU A 20 -4.29 -2.99 0.67
C LEU A 20 -4.99 -2.51 1.95
N GLY A 21 -4.90 -3.28 3.03
CA GLY A 21 -5.63 -3.00 4.27
C GLY A 21 -7.11 -3.36 4.18
N GLN A 22 -7.98 -2.65 4.92
CA GLN A 22 -9.42 -2.97 5.00
C GLN A 22 -10.31 -2.11 4.08
N ASN A 23 -9.92 -0.86 3.78
CA ASN A 23 -10.73 0.11 3.02
C ASN A 23 -10.18 0.42 1.62
N SER A 24 -9.29 -0.44 1.11
CA SER A 24 -8.77 -0.34 -0.25
C SER A 24 -9.76 -0.93 -1.24
N PRO A 25 -9.92 -0.35 -2.44
CA PRO A 25 -10.58 -1.03 -3.54
C PRO A 25 -9.78 -2.30 -3.93
N PRO A 26 -10.42 -3.27 -4.62
CA PRO A 26 -9.72 -4.43 -5.18
C PRO A 26 -8.98 -4.05 -6.46
N PHE A 27 -7.79 -4.62 -6.65
CA PHE A 27 -6.93 -4.43 -7.83
C PHE A 27 -6.58 -5.75 -8.50
N ASP A 28 -6.26 -5.73 -9.79
CA ASP A 28 -5.88 -6.91 -10.57
C ASP A 28 -4.43 -7.33 -10.35
N SER A 29 -3.56 -6.39 -9.97
CA SER A 29 -2.14 -6.68 -9.75
C SER A 29 -1.51 -5.80 -8.67
N VAL A 30 -0.39 -6.26 -8.11
CA VAL A 30 0.39 -5.48 -7.14
C VAL A 30 0.90 -4.16 -7.73
N PRO A 31 1.47 -4.09 -8.95
CA PRO A 31 1.88 -2.82 -9.54
C PRO A 31 0.75 -1.80 -9.65
N GLU A 32 -0.48 -2.25 -9.93
CA GLU A 32 -1.66 -1.39 -9.99
C GLU A 32 -1.99 -0.78 -8.62
N VAL A 33 -1.95 -1.60 -7.54
CA VAL A 33 -2.10 -1.12 -6.15
C VAL A 33 -1.10 0.00 -5.86
N ILE A 34 0.17 -0.22 -6.21
CA ILE A 34 1.24 0.75 -5.96
C ILE A 34 1.00 2.03 -6.76
N HIS A 35 0.71 1.92 -8.06
CA HIS A 35 0.46 3.07 -8.93
C HIS A 35 -0.72 3.93 -8.42
N TYR A 36 -1.83 3.31 -8.04
CA TYR A 36 -3.01 4.01 -7.51
C TYR A 36 -2.66 4.88 -6.30
N TYR A 37 -1.91 4.33 -5.34
CA TYR A 37 -1.53 5.04 -4.12
C TYR A 37 -0.36 6.01 -4.29
N THR A 38 0.16 6.20 -5.51
CA THR A 38 1.07 7.33 -5.80
C THR A 38 0.34 8.67 -5.86
N THR A 39 -0.93 8.67 -6.30
CA THR A 39 -1.74 9.89 -6.47
C THR A 39 -2.91 9.98 -5.48
N LYS A 40 -3.14 8.92 -4.70
CA LYS A 40 -4.23 8.83 -3.74
C LYS A 40 -3.69 8.65 -2.33
N LYS A 41 -4.43 9.21 -1.37
CA LYS A 41 -4.19 9.07 0.06
C LYS A 41 -4.37 7.63 0.51
N LEU A 42 -3.52 7.17 1.42
CA LEU A 42 -3.61 5.81 1.98
C LEU A 42 -4.90 5.63 2.80
N PRO A 43 -5.57 4.46 2.72
CA PRO A 43 -6.85 4.21 3.37
C PRO A 43 -6.65 3.77 4.83
N ILE A 44 -5.83 4.51 5.60
CA ILE A 44 -5.44 4.17 6.97
C ILE A 44 -5.83 5.28 7.92
N LYS A 45 -6.55 4.91 8.97
CA LYS A 45 -6.92 5.82 10.05
C LYS A 45 -5.66 6.41 10.72
N GLY A 46 -5.54 7.73 10.74
CA GLY A 46 -4.40 8.47 11.28
C GLY A 46 -3.22 8.66 10.33
N ALA A 47 -3.33 8.19 9.08
CA ALA A 47 -2.32 8.32 8.04
C ALA A 47 -2.90 8.63 6.66
N GLU A 48 -4.11 9.20 6.66
CA GLU A 48 -4.85 9.61 5.48
C GLU A 48 -4.14 10.74 4.73
N HIS A 49 -3.06 11.31 5.26
CA HIS A 49 -2.25 12.33 4.60
C HIS A 49 -1.06 11.75 3.81
N LEU A 50 -0.78 10.45 3.94
CA LEU A 50 0.35 9.81 3.27
C LEU A 50 -0.03 9.27 1.88
N SER A 51 0.95 9.24 0.98
CA SER A 51 0.92 8.59 -0.33
C SER A 51 2.28 7.95 -0.65
N LEU A 52 2.33 7.09 -1.65
CA LEU A 52 3.57 6.45 -2.10
C LEU A 52 4.32 7.38 -3.06
N LEU A 53 5.48 7.90 -2.67
CA LEU A 53 6.22 8.89 -3.48
C LEU A 53 7.33 8.26 -4.31
N TYR A 54 8.20 7.47 -3.67
CA TYR A 54 9.39 6.91 -4.31
C TYR A 54 9.57 5.43 -3.92
N PRO A 55 9.79 4.53 -4.89
CA PRO A 55 10.14 3.15 -4.58
C PRO A 55 11.53 3.09 -3.97
N VAL A 56 11.71 2.24 -2.96
CA VAL A 56 13.04 1.92 -2.44
C VAL A 56 13.55 0.70 -3.20
N ALA A 57 14.57 0.89 -4.03
CA ALA A 57 15.19 -0.22 -4.75
C ALA A 57 15.89 -1.15 -3.75
N VAL A 58 15.53 -2.44 -3.78
CA VAL A 58 16.18 -3.45 -2.95
C VAL A 58 17.26 -4.12 -3.78
N ARG A 59 18.50 -4.12 -3.28
CA ARG A 59 19.57 -4.98 -3.77
C ARG A 59 19.75 -6.11 -2.76
N THR A 60 19.27 -7.30 -3.09
CA THR A 60 19.57 -8.51 -2.33
C THR A 60 21.00 -8.95 -2.65
N LEU A 61 21.74 -9.40 -1.62
CA LEU A 61 23.11 -9.90 -1.73
C LEU A 61 23.17 -11.23 -2.50
#